data_AF-A0A961HAT8-F1
#
_entry.id   AF-A0A961HAT8-F1
#
_cell.length_a   1.000
_cell.length_b   1.000
_cell.length_c   1.000
_cell.angle_alpha   90.00
_cell.angle_beta   90.00
_cell.angle_gamma   90.00
#
_symmetry.space_group_name_H-M   'P 1'
#
loop_
_entity.id
_entity.type
_entity.pdbx_description
1 polymer ?
#
loop_
_entity_poly.entity_id
_entity_poly.type
_entity_poly.pdbx_seq_one_letter_code
_entity_poly.pdbx_strand_id
1 'polypeptide(L)'
;MHGGVTVCTQRSGIDLTHRDPAVRPQDDLFGHVNGRWLVEYSMPADRATDGAFRQLHDRAEEQVREIIVEAAGDGGSDPDAQRIGELYASFVDEEAVEQRGLAPLLEELAIIDAATDRQALAAVIGLLQRRGVGGGVGLYVNTDAKDSSRYLVHLTQSGLGLPDESYYRDDQHAAILGAYPAHIAAMFALVYGGT
;
A
#
# COMPACT_ATOMS: atom_id res chain seq x y z
N MET A 1 -52.95 -14.84 26.49
CA MET A 1 -51.61 -14.32 26.22
C MET A 1 -50.95 -15.22 25.18
N HIS A 2 -50.96 -14.83 23.91
CA HIS A 2 -50.28 -15.58 22.85
C HIS A 2 -48.88 -14.99 22.68
N GLY A 3 -47.88 -15.63 23.28
CA GLY A 3 -46.48 -15.29 23.08
C GLY A 3 -46.05 -15.72 21.68
N GLY A 4 -45.98 -14.76 20.77
CA GLY A 4 -45.38 -14.96 19.45
C GLY A 4 -43.87 -15.17 19.61
N VAL A 5 -43.41 -16.38 19.30
CA VAL A 5 -41.98 -16.65 19.13
C VAL A 5 -41.56 -16.00 17.82
N THR A 6 -40.77 -14.93 17.90
CA THR A 6 -40.06 -14.39 16.74
C THR A 6 -39.02 -15.42 16.33
N VAL A 7 -39.35 -16.25 15.34
CA VAL A 7 -38.36 -17.10 14.66
C VAL A 7 -37.51 -16.17 13.81
N CYS A 8 -36.31 -15.82 14.29
CA CYS A 8 -35.26 -15.32 13.42
C CYS A 8 -34.97 -16.43 12.40
N THR A 9 -35.44 -16.25 11.17
CA THR A 9 -35.05 -17.11 10.05
C THR A 9 -33.52 -17.05 9.95
N GLN A 10 -32.85 -18.19 10.13
CA GLN A 10 -31.42 -18.30 9.92
C GLN A 10 -31.11 -17.84 8.49
N ARG A 11 -30.32 -16.78 8.36
CA ARG A 11 -29.80 -16.33 7.06
C ARG A 11 -28.80 -17.38 6.59
N SER A 12 -28.88 -17.76 5.31
CA SER A 12 -27.99 -18.75 4.70
C SER A 12 -26.52 -18.34 4.68
N GLY A 13 -26.22 -17.05 4.85
CA GLY A 13 -24.87 -16.49 4.69
C GLY A 13 -24.45 -16.28 3.23
N ILE A 14 -25.32 -16.62 2.27
CA ILE A 14 -25.07 -16.43 0.84
C ILE A 14 -25.93 -15.27 0.34
N ASP A 15 -25.27 -14.24 -0.17
CA ASP A 15 -25.94 -13.16 -0.89
C ASP A 15 -26.33 -13.64 -2.29
N LEU A 16 -27.63 -13.62 -2.59
CA LEU A 16 -28.19 -14.01 -3.88
C LEU A 16 -28.65 -12.80 -4.71
N THR A 17 -28.48 -11.58 -4.20
CA THR A 17 -28.96 -10.35 -4.85
C THR A 17 -28.21 -10.05 -6.15
N HIS A 18 -26.94 -10.44 -6.22
CA HIS A 18 -26.05 -10.22 -7.36
C HIS A 18 -25.99 -11.38 -8.37
N ARG A 19 -26.78 -12.44 -8.14
CA ARG A 19 -26.82 -13.62 -8.99
C ARG A 19 -27.37 -13.29 -10.38
N ASP A 20 -26.70 -13.77 -11.42
CA ASP A 20 -27.20 -13.76 -12.79
C ASP A 20 -27.82 -15.13 -13.16
N PRO A 21 -29.17 -15.23 -13.23
CA PRO A 21 -29.85 -16.47 -13.58
C PRO A 21 -29.70 -16.86 -15.06
N ALA A 22 -29.25 -15.96 -15.94
CA ALA A 22 -29.03 -16.26 -17.35
C ALA A 22 -27.75 -17.07 -17.58
N VAL A 23 -26.77 -16.97 -16.67
CA VAL A 23 -25.53 -17.76 -16.69
C VAL A 23 -25.78 -19.09 -15.98
N ARG A 24 -25.47 -20.21 -16.62
CA ARG A 24 -25.57 -21.53 -15.99
C ARG A 24 -24.41 -21.74 -15.00
N PRO A 25 -24.67 -22.16 -13.75
CA PRO A 25 -23.59 -22.36 -12.77
C PRO A 25 -22.62 -23.49 -13.13
N GLN A 26 -23.02 -24.41 -14.02
CA GLN A 26 -22.12 -25.47 -14.51
C GLN A 26 -21.14 -24.98 -15.57
N ASP A 27 -21.46 -23.87 -16.25
CA ASP A 27 -20.63 -23.30 -17.30
C ASP A 27 -19.69 -22.23 -16.72
N ASP A 28 -20.24 -21.37 -15.86
CA ASP A 28 -19.48 -20.35 -15.12
C ASP A 28 -20.17 -20.05 -13.77
N LEU A 29 -19.64 -20.64 -12.70
CA LEU A 29 -20.14 -20.40 -11.35
C LEU A 29 -19.89 -18.96 -10.89
N PHE A 30 -18.76 -18.35 -11.31
CA PHE A 30 -18.41 -16.99 -10.89
C PHE A 30 -19.36 -15.97 -11.50
N GLY A 31 -19.61 -16.07 -12.81
CA GLY A 31 -20.62 -15.26 -13.51
C GLY A 31 -22.03 -15.53 -13.00
N HIS A 32 -22.39 -16.79 -12.70
CA HIS A 32 -23.70 -17.09 -12.12
C HIS A 32 -23.92 -16.38 -10.78
N VAL A 33 -22.94 -16.42 -9.86
CA VAL A 33 -23.10 -15.87 -8.50
C VAL A 33 -22.92 -14.35 -8.47
N ASN A 34 -21.98 -13.80 -9.25
CA ASN A 34 -21.56 -12.39 -9.16
C ASN A 34 -21.93 -11.55 -10.38
N GLY A 35 -22.56 -12.13 -11.41
CA GLY A 35 -22.70 -11.52 -12.73
C GLY A 35 -23.34 -10.14 -12.73
N ARG A 36 -24.38 -9.93 -11.92
CA ARG A 36 -25.01 -8.59 -11.83
C ARG A 36 -24.09 -7.56 -11.21
N TRP A 37 -23.35 -7.93 -10.16
CA TRP A 37 -22.39 -7.04 -9.53
C TRP A 37 -21.30 -6.63 -10.54
N LEU A 38 -20.77 -7.57 -11.32
CA LEU A 38 -19.73 -7.29 -12.32
C LEU A 38 -20.16 -6.29 -13.40
N VAL A 39 -21.46 -6.23 -13.71
CA VAL A 39 -22.01 -5.34 -14.73
C VAL A 39 -22.46 -4.00 -14.15
N GLU A 40 -23.08 -4.01 -12.97
CA GLU A 40 -23.70 -2.83 -12.36
C GLU A 40 -22.71 -2.01 -11.51
N TYR A 41 -21.66 -2.65 -10.99
CA TYR A 41 -20.70 -2.01 -10.10
C TYR A 41 -19.72 -1.11 -10.86
N SER A 42 -19.59 0.14 -10.43
CA SER A 42 -18.57 1.06 -10.91
C SER A 42 -17.47 1.17 -9.86
N MET A 43 -16.24 0.77 -10.24
CA MET A 43 -15.08 0.92 -9.37
C MET A 43 -14.78 2.42 -9.12
N PRO A 44 -14.61 2.84 -7.86
CA PRO A 44 -14.15 4.18 -7.52
C PRO A 44 -12.83 4.54 -8.23
N ALA A 45 -12.67 5.82 -8.59
CA ALA A 45 -11.55 6.28 -9.42
C ALA A 45 -10.18 6.20 -8.72
N ASP A 46 -10.16 6.11 -7.40
CA ASP A 46 -8.98 5.96 -6.55
C ASP A 46 -8.53 4.49 -6.40
N ARG A 47 -9.19 3.54 -7.07
CA ARG A 47 -8.96 2.09 -6.89
C ARG A 47 -8.57 1.41 -8.19
N ALA A 48 -7.66 0.44 -8.08
CA ALA A 48 -7.29 -0.46 -9.16
C ALA A 48 -7.94 -1.86 -9.03
N THR A 49 -8.52 -2.19 -7.87
CA THR A 49 -9.22 -3.44 -7.60
C THR A 49 -10.26 -3.22 -6.50
N ASP A 50 -11.41 -3.87 -6.60
CA ASP A 50 -12.47 -3.81 -5.61
C ASP A 50 -13.23 -5.16 -5.51
N GLY A 51 -14.10 -5.28 -4.50
CA GLY A 51 -14.89 -6.45 -4.19
C GLY A 51 -14.98 -6.66 -2.68
N ALA A 52 -15.32 -7.90 -2.28
CA ALA A 52 -15.54 -8.23 -0.88
C ALA A 52 -14.35 -7.84 0.03
N PHE A 53 -13.11 -8.21 -0.34
CA PHE A 53 -11.93 -7.89 0.48
C PHE A 53 -11.71 -6.39 0.67
N ARG A 54 -11.97 -5.58 -0.36
CA ARG A 54 -11.84 -4.12 -0.25
C ARG A 54 -12.94 -3.52 0.61
N GLN A 55 -14.18 -4.02 0.52
CA GLN A 55 -15.25 -3.60 1.43
C GLN A 55 -14.91 -3.86 2.90
N LEU A 56 -14.32 -5.02 3.22
CA LEU A 56 -13.85 -5.29 4.58
C LEU A 56 -12.68 -4.38 4.97
N HIS A 57 -11.75 -4.12 4.04
CA HIS A 57 -10.65 -3.18 4.26
C HIS A 57 -11.16 -1.78 4.58
N ASP A 58 -12.07 -1.23 3.78
CA ASP A 58 -12.64 0.12 3.98
C ASP A 58 -13.26 0.25 5.36
N ARG A 59 -14.07 -0.75 5.76
CA ARG A 59 -14.69 -0.76 7.09
C ARG A 59 -13.64 -0.80 8.20
N ALA A 60 -12.60 -1.62 8.05
CA ALA A 60 -11.54 -1.71 9.05
C ALA A 60 -10.72 -0.42 9.11
N GLU A 61 -10.46 0.23 7.98
CA GLU A 61 -9.78 1.51 7.87
C GLU A 61 -10.54 2.63 8.58
N GLU A 62 -11.87 2.70 8.40
CA GLU A 62 -12.74 3.63 9.13
C GLU A 62 -12.65 3.43 10.65
N GLN A 63 -12.73 2.17 11.11
CA GLN A 63 -12.64 1.83 12.53
C GLN A 63 -11.26 2.15 13.12
N VAL A 64 -10.18 1.89 12.38
CA VAL A 64 -8.82 2.26 12.79
C VAL A 64 -8.68 3.77 12.89
N ARG A 65 -9.22 4.53 11.93
CA ARG A 65 -9.22 5.99 11.99
C ARG A 65 -9.94 6.52 13.22
N GLU A 66 -11.12 5.96 13.54
CA GLU A 66 -11.87 6.32 14.76
C GLU A 66 -11.02 6.10 16.01
N ILE A 67 -10.40 4.93 16.16
CA ILE A 67 -9.51 4.60 17.28
C ILE A 67 -8.34 5.59 17.39
N ILE A 68 -7.71 5.93 16.27
CA ILE A 68 -6.59 6.89 16.24
C ILE A 68 -7.03 8.28 16.73
N VAL A 69 -8.18 8.77 16.26
CA VAL A 69 -8.70 10.09 16.63
C VAL A 69 -9.14 10.13 18.10
N GLU A 70 -9.77 9.07 18.60
CA GLU A 70 -10.14 8.94 20.01
C GLU A 70 -8.89 8.89 20.91
N ALA A 71 -7.90 8.06 20.55
CA ALA A 71 -6.65 7.93 21.29
C ALA A 71 -5.87 9.26 21.41
N ALA A 72 -5.94 10.11 20.38
CA ALA A 72 -5.33 11.43 20.40
C ALA A 72 -6.05 12.43 21.34
N GLY A 73 -7.35 12.23 21.61
CA GLY A 73 -8.18 13.13 22.42
C GLY A 73 -8.13 12.89 23.93
N ASP A 74 -7.70 11.70 24.38
CA ASP A 74 -7.86 11.21 25.77
C ASP A 74 -6.79 11.69 26.77
N GLY A 75 -5.96 12.67 26.43
CA GLY A 75 -5.13 13.38 27.43
C GLY A 75 -3.94 12.58 28.01
N GLY A 76 -3.42 11.58 27.28
CA GLY A 76 -1.99 11.26 27.28
C GLY A 76 -1.40 10.51 28.48
N SER A 77 -2.03 9.44 28.97
CA SER A 77 -1.34 8.52 29.90
C SER A 77 -0.58 7.38 29.21
N ASP A 78 -0.96 7.04 27.97
CA ASP A 78 -0.31 6.00 27.17
C ASP A 78 0.64 6.62 26.11
N PRO A 79 1.96 6.39 26.22
CA PRO A 79 2.92 6.87 25.24
C PRO A 79 2.70 6.35 23.81
N ASP A 80 2.14 5.16 23.64
CA ASP A 80 1.91 4.61 22.30
C ASP A 80 0.68 5.25 21.64
N ALA A 81 -0.39 5.49 22.41
CA ALA A 81 -1.54 6.27 21.96
C ALA A 81 -1.13 7.68 21.50
N GLN A 82 -0.24 8.33 22.25
CA GLN A 82 0.30 9.65 21.88
C GLN A 82 1.07 9.59 20.56
N ARG A 83 2.00 8.64 20.39
CA ARG A 83 2.79 8.48 19.15
C ARG A 83 1.90 8.23 17.93
N ILE A 84 0.87 7.39 18.08
CA ILE A 84 -0.08 7.08 17.01
C ILE A 84 -0.84 8.33 16.59
N GLY A 85 -1.36 9.10 17.55
CA GLY A 85 -2.06 10.35 17.29
C GLY A 85 -1.18 11.40 16.62
N GLU A 86 0.05 11.59 17.12
CA GLU A 86 1.02 12.54 16.57
C GLU A 86 1.47 12.14 15.15
N LEU A 87 1.71 10.84 14.90
CA LEU A 87 2.06 10.35 13.57
C LEU A 87 0.92 10.60 12.57
N TYR A 88 -0.32 10.28 12.96
CA TYR A 88 -1.49 10.55 12.11
C TYR A 88 -1.65 12.04 11.84
N ALA A 89 -1.58 12.87 12.88
CA ALA A 89 -1.65 14.33 12.76
C ALA A 89 -0.57 14.89 11.82
N SER A 90 0.65 14.35 11.88
CA SER A 90 1.75 14.77 11.01
C SER A 90 1.51 14.46 9.52
N PHE A 91 0.72 13.43 9.23
CA PHE A 91 0.41 13.02 7.85
C PHE A 91 -0.76 13.81 7.26
N VAL A 92 -1.80 14.09 8.06
CA VAL A 92 -3.02 14.77 7.58
C VAL A 92 -2.91 16.29 7.54
N ASP A 93 -1.88 16.88 8.14
CA ASP A 93 -1.61 18.32 8.10
C ASP A 93 -0.95 18.73 6.76
N GLU A 94 -1.77 18.76 5.71
CA GLU A 94 -1.35 19.12 4.35
C GLU A 94 -0.74 20.51 4.28
N GLU A 95 -1.29 21.49 5.01
CA GLU A 95 -0.75 22.87 5.02
C GLU A 95 0.69 22.89 5.53
N ALA A 96 0.97 22.17 6.63
CA ALA A 96 2.33 22.13 7.16
C ALA A 96 3.29 21.31 6.28
N VAL A 97 2.80 20.33 5.52
CA VAL A 97 3.59 19.60 4.50
C VAL A 97 3.93 20.54 3.33
N GLU A 98 2.95 21.24 2.78
CA GLU A 98 3.12 22.17 1.66
C GLU A 98 4.06 23.34 2.02
N GLN A 99 3.94 23.88 3.24
CA GLN A 99 4.84 24.93 3.72
C GLN A 99 6.31 24.48 3.81
N ARG A 100 6.57 23.20 4.14
CA ARG A 100 7.93 22.63 4.19
C ARG A 100 8.50 22.35 2.81
N GLY A 101 7.63 22.07 1.83
CA GLY A 101 8.02 21.78 0.45
C GLY A 101 9.12 20.74 0.37
N LEU A 102 10.15 21.01 -0.43
CA LEU A 102 11.23 20.07 -0.71
C LEU A 102 12.34 20.04 0.34
N ALA A 103 12.31 20.92 1.35
CA ALA A 103 13.44 21.06 2.28
C ALA A 103 13.88 19.73 2.93
N PRO A 104 12.98 18.86 3.44
CA PRO A 104 13.38 17.59 4.02
C PRO A 104 14.03 16.62 3.02
N LEU A 105 13.60 16.64 1.76
CA LEU A 105 14.16 15.78 0.71
C LEU A 105 15.56 16.23 0.29
N LEU A 106 15.77 17.54 0.19
CA LEU A 106 17.06 18.11 -0.21
C LEU A 106 18.18 17.79 0.81
N GLU A 107 17.84 17.68 2.10
CA GLU A 107 18.78 17.24 3.13
C GLU A 107 19.28 15.80 2.90
N GLU A 108 18.41 14.88 2.49
CA GLU A 108 18.81 13.50 2.18
C GLU A 108 19.58 13.41 0.87
N LEU A 109 19.18 14.17 -0.16
CA LEU A 109 19.88 14.24 -1.44
C LEU A 109 21.30 14.79 -1.29
N ALA A 110 21.52 15.77 -0.41
CA ALA A 110 22.84 16.31 -0.15
C ALA A 110 23.84 15.26 0.37
N ILE A 111 23.36 14.22 1.07
CA ILE A 111 24.20 13.11 1.53
C ILE A 111 24.66 12.26 0.33
N ILE A 112 23.79 12.06 -0.66
CA ILE A 112 24.11 11.35 -1.90
C ILE A 112 25.11 12.17 -2.73
N ASP A 113 24.84 13.46 -2.91
CA ASP A 113 25.68 14.36 -3.70
C ASP A 113 27.11 14.50 -3.13
N ALA A 114 27.26 14.36 -1.81
CA ALA A 114 28.55 14.40 -1.14
C ALA A 114 29.42 13.14 -1.37
N ALA A 115 28.86 12.05 -1.89
CA ALA A 115 29.60 10.82 -2.17
C ALA A 115 30.44 10.95 -3.45
N THR A 116 31.76 11.14 -3.30
CA THR A 116 32.68 11.39 -4.42
C THR A 116 33.26 10.11 -5.05
N ASP A 117 33.05 8.95 -4.42
CA ASP A 117 33.50 7.66 -4.93
C ASP A 117 32.51 6.53 -4.62
N ARG A 118 32.79 5.35 -5.17
CA ARG A 118 31.92 4.16 -5.05
C ARG A 118 31.81 3.65 -3.61
N GLN A 119 32.87 3.78 -2.82
CA GLN A 119 32.87 3.31 -1.44
C GLN A 119 32.03 4.23 -0.56
N ALA A 120 32.17 5.55 -0.75
CA ALA A 120 31.31 6.55 -0.13
C ALA A 120 29.84 6.34 -0.54
N LEU A 121 29.57 6.11 -1.82
CA LEU A 121 28.21 5.87 -2.29
C LEU A 121 27.60 4.59 -1.68
N ALA A 122 28.38 3.51 -1.55
CA ALA A 122 27.92 2.29 -0.88
C ALA A 122 27.58 2.54 0.60
N ALA A 123 28.35 3.38 1.29
CA ALA A 123 28.04 3.77 2.67
C ALA A 123 26.75 4.61 2.75
N VAL A 124 26.54 5.53 1.82
CA VAL A 124 25.30 6.32 1.72
C VAL A 124 24.09 5.42 1.45
N ILE A 125 24.19 4.48 0.50
CA ILE A 125 23.13 3.50 0.24
C ILE A 125 22.79 2.74 1.52
N GLY A 126 23.79 2.25 2.27
CA GLY A 126 23.55 1.56 3.54
C GLY A 126 22.83 2.43 4.58
N LEU A 127 23.17 3.72 4.66
CA LEU A 127 22.49 4.68 5.54
C LEU A 127 21.02 4.87 5.14
N LEU A 128 20.74 5.05 3.85
CA LEU A 128 19.39 5.27 3.33
C LEU A 128 18.53 3.99 3.45
N GLN A 129 19.12 2.81 3.25
CA GLN A 129 18.44 1.54 3.48
C GLN A 129 18.00 1.38 4.93
N ARG A 130 18.80 1.83 5.90
CA ARG A 130 18.40 1.87 7.31
C ARG A 130 17.22 2.82 7.57
N ARG A 131 17.00 3.82 6.73
CA ARG A 131 15.87 4.77 6.79
C ARG A 131 14.66 4.32 5.96
N GLY A 132 14.71 3.14 5.32
CA GLY A 132 13.61 2.58 4.55
C GLY A 132 13.66 2.87 3.05
N VAL A 133 14.72 3.51 2.53
CA VAL A 133 14.90 3.73 1.09
C VAL A 133 15.42 2.44 0.43
N GLY A 134 14.88 2.10 -0.75
CA GLY A 134 15.34 0.96 -1.52
C GLY A 134 16.81 1.07 -1.97
N GLY A 135 17.48 -0.08 -2.12
CA GLY A 135 18.83 -0.18 -2.68
C GLY A 135 18.91 -1.28 -3.74
N GLY A 136 20.11 -1.57 -4.24
CA GLY A 136 20.33 -2.65 -5.23
C GLY A 136 20.20 -4.07 -4.65
N VAL A 137 20.19 -4.22 -3.33
CA VAL A 137 20.02 -5.50 -2.62
C VAL A 137 19.02 -5.30 -1.48
N GLY A 138 17.98 -6.12 -1.43
CA GLY A 138 17.04 -6.14 -0.32
C GLY A 138 17.60 -6.94 0.85
N LEU A 139 17.42 -6.44 2.07
CA LEU A 139 17.82 -7.13 3.30
C LEU A 139 16.61 -7.38 4.19
N TYR A 140 16.52 -8.58 4.75
CA TYR A 140 15.54 -8.88 5.79
C TYR A 140 16.09 -9.93 6.74
N VAL A 141 15.52 -10.02 7.95
CA VAL A 141 15.85 -11.05 8.92
C VAL A 141 14.72 -12.05 8.95
N ASN A 142 15.05 -13.32 8.76
CA ASN A 142 14.09 -14.42 8.89
C ASN A 142 14.80 -15.66 9.43
N THR A 143 14.02 -16.68 9.77
CA THR A 143 14.53 -17.96 10.23
C THR A 143 15.44 -18.59 9.17
N ASP A 144 16.42 -19.37 9.63
CA ASP A 144 17.22 -20.20 8.75
C ASP A 144 16.36 -21.37 8.24
N ALA A 145 16.26 -21.52 6.92
CA ALA A 145 15.50 -22.60 6.30
C ALA A 145 16.02 -24.00 6.69
N LYS A 146 17.28 -24.12 7.14
CA LYS A 146 17.89 -25.36 7.62
C LYS A 146 17.86 -25.52 9.15
N ASP A 147 17.57 -24.46 9.89
CA ASP A 147 17.46 -24.45 11.35
C ASP A 147 16.50 -23.35 11.82
N SER A 148 15.23 -23.70 11.98
CA SER A 148 14.18 -22.73 12.34
C SER A 148 14.32 -22.15 13.76
N SER A 149 15.30 -22.60 14.55
CA SER A 149 15.55 -22.08 15.91
C SER A 149 16.44 -20.83 15.94
N ARG A 150 17.03 -20.44 14.79
CA ARG A 150 17.90 -19.27 14.66
C ARG A 150 17.49 -18.37 13.51
N TYR A 151 17.90 -17.12 13.60
CA TYR A 151 17.74 -16.12 12.55
C TYR A 151 19.02 -15.93 11.74
N LEU A 152 18.84 -15.58 10.46
CA LEU A 152 19.91 -15.12 9.57
C LEU A 152 19.46 -13.85 8.86
N VAL A 153 20.44 -13.06 8.43
CA VAL A 153 20.20 -12.00 7.44
C VAL A 153 20.09 -12.68 6.07
N HIS A 154 19.03 -12.35 5.34
CA HIS A 154 18.80 -12.79 3.98
C HIS A 154 19.02 -11.61 3.02
N LEU A 155 19.65 -11.90 1.89
CA LEU A 155 19.86 -10.95 0.81
C LEU A 155 18.99 -11.37 -0.38
N THR A 156 18.28 -10.41 -0.96
CA THR A 156 17.43 -10.63 -2.14
C THR A 156 17.69 -9.57 -3.21
N GLN A 157 17.28 -9.86 -4.44
CA GLN A 157 17.33 -8.90 -5.55
C GLN A 157 16.43 -7.69 -5.28
N SER A 158 16.88 -6.51 -5.69
CA SER A 158 16.18 -5.23 -5.55
C SER A 158 16.72 -4.23 -6.60
N GLY A 159 16.26 -2.99 -6.55
CA GLY A 159 16.83 -1.87 -7.32
C GLY A 159 16.07 -1.53 -8.60
N LEU A 160 14.94 -2.18 -8.86
CA LEU A 160 14.01 -1.81 -9.92
C LEU A 160 12.96 -0.83 -9.38
N GLY A 161 12.51 0.08 -10.23
CA GLY A 161 11.42 1.01 -9.90
C GLY A 161 10.10 0.73 -10.63
N LEU A 162 10.07 -0.30 -11.48
CA LEU A 162 8.84 -0.92 -11.98
C LEU A 162 8.56 -2.23 -11.23
N PRO A 163 7.31 -2.73 -11.22
CA PRO A 163 6.88 -3.80 -10.31
C PRO A 163 7.64 -5.12 -10.41
N ASP A 164 8.20 -5.45 -11.59
CA ASP A 164 8.84 -6.73 -11.85
C ASP A 164 9.87 -6.62 -12.99
N GLU A 165 10.78 -7.59 -13.13
CA GLU A 165 11.77 -7.54 -14.22
C GLU A 165 11.12 -7.68 -15.60
N SER A 166 9.97 -8.35 -15.68
CA SER A 166 9.20 -8.53 -16.92
C SER A 166 8.80 -7.20 -17.56
N TYR A 167 8.56 -6.15 -16.76
CA TYR A 167 8.23 -4.81 -17.25
C TYR A 167 9.32 -4.20 -18.14
N TYR A 168 10.57 -4.65 -17.98
CA TYR A 168 11.71 -4.14 -18.75
C TYR A 168 12.02 -4.98 -20.00
N ARG A 169 11.26 -6.06 -20.27
CA ARG A 169 11.55 -7.01 -21.36
C ARG A 169 10.35 -7.46 -22.18
N ASP A 170 9.16 -7.53 -21.59
CA ASP A 170 7.98 -8.10 -22.24
C ASP A 170 7.15 -7.02 -22.95
N ASP A 171 6.79 -7.27 -24.20
CA ASP A 171 6.06 -6.34 -25.06
C ASP A 171 4.70 -5.95 -24.48
N GLN A 172 4.07 -6.80 -23.66
CA GLN A 172 2.80 -6.49 -23.00
C GLN A 172 2.90 -5.26 -22.07
N HIS A 173 4.10 -4.90 -21.61
CA HIS A 173 4.35 -3.77 -20.72
C HIS A 173 4.94 -2.54 -21.43
N ALA A 174 5.11 -2.59 -22.76
CA ALA A 174 5.80 -1.56 -23.53
C ALA A 174 5.24 -0.14 -23.32
N ALA A 175 3.92 0.00 -23.11
CA ALA A 175 3.30 1.29 -22.84
C ALA A 175 3.75 1.88 -21.48
N ILE A 176 3.78 1.07 -20.43
CA ILE A 176 4.22 1.49 -19.09
C ILE A 176 5.73 1.78 -19.11
N LEU A 177 6.51 0.89 -19.73
CA LEU A 177 7.95 1.08 -19.88
C LEU A 177 8.27 2.36 -20.67
N GLY A 178 7.50 2.66 -21.72
CA GLY A 178 7.64 3.89 -22.51
C GLY A 178 7.31 5.17 -21.75
N ALA A 179 6.38 5.12 -20.79
CA ALA A 179 6.01 6.25 -19.94
C ALA A 179 6.99 6.49 -18.77
N TYR A 180 7.68 5.44 -18.33
CA TYR A 180 8.52 5.47 -17.13
C TYR A 180 9.66 6.52 -17.17
N PRO A 181 10.43 6.70 -18.27
CA PRO A 181 11.45 7.74 -18.34
C PRO A 181 10.89 9.16 -18.20
N ALA A 182 9.72 9.43 -18.77
CA ALA A 182 9.07 10.74 -18.67
C ALA A 182 8.61 11.02 -17.23
N HIS A 183 8.09 9.99 -16.54
CA HIS A 183 7.75 10.11 -15.12
C HIS A 183 8.98 10.43 -14.26
N ILE A 184 10.10 9.73 -14.47
CA ILE A 184 11.36 10.03 -13.76
C ILE A 184 11.79 11.47 -14.03
N ALA A 185 11.80 11.90 -15.30
CA ALA A 185 12.19 13.27 -15.65
C ALA A 185 11.30 14.32 -14.97
N ALA A 186 9.97 14.09 -14.92
CA ALA A 186 9.04 14.98 -14.24
C ALA A 186 9.31 15.06 -12.73
N MET A 187 9.59 13.94 -12.06
CA MET A 187 9.93 13.94 -10.63
C MET A 187 11.22 14.72 -10.36
N PHE A 188 12.24 14.56 -11.20
CA PHE A 188 13.49 15.34 -11.10
C PHE A 188 13.26 16.83 -11.36
N ALA A 189 12.41 17.17 -12.35
CA ALA A 189 12.05 18.56 -12.67
C ALA A 189 11.34 19.26 -11.51
N LEU A 190 10.46 18.56 -10.79
CA LEU A 190 9.81 19.07 -9.58
C LEU A 190 10.83 19.37 -8.46
N VAL A 191 11.89 18.58 -8.34
CA VAL A 191 12.91 18.75 -7.28
C VAL A 191 13.94 19.82 -7.61
N TYR A 192 14.52 19.77 -8.82
CA TYR A 192 15.68 20.59 -9.18
C TYR A 192 15.34 21.82 -10.04
N GLY A 193 14.10 21.92 -10.53
CA GLY A 193 13.70 22.92 -11.50
C GLY A 193 14.20 22.56 -12.90
N GLY A 194 13.28 22.12 -13.76
CA GLY A 194 13.52 21.85 -15.18
C GLY A 194 12.20 21.87 -15.96
N THR A 195 12.23 22.27 -17.23
CA THR A 195 11.09 22.17 -18.17
C THR A 195 11.03 20.79 -18.80
#